data_AF-A0A011Q0T2-F1
#
_entry.id   AF-A0A011Q0T2-F1
#
_cell.length_a   1.000
_cell.length_b   1.000
_cell.length_c   1.000
_cell.angle_alpha   90.00
_cell.angle_beta   90.00
_cell.angle_gamma   90.00
#
_symmetry.space_group_name_H-M   'P 1'
#
loop_
_entity.id
_entity.type
_entity.pdbx_description
1 polymer ?
#
loop_
_entity_poly.entity_id
_entity_poly.type
_entity_poly.pdbx_seq_one_letter_code
_entity_poly.pdbx_strand_id
1 'polypeptide(L)'
;MRSGASFSYAIGPDGQRYAVGGEVGIDTSPGRSPEETLDKAARIRAAALAPADPSPQDRQVAAMATRMAMQASMELALRRDGTAGTTAAADSRAAGATTVAAYAGVAATGGEAPAAAIDLFA
;
A
#
# COMPACT_ATOMS: atom_id res chain seq x y z
N MET A 1 -5.51 17.67 11.47
CA MET A 1 -5.41 19.07 11.98
C MET A 1 -3.97 19.25 12.47
N ARG A 2 -3.34 20.44 12.37
CA ARG A 2 -1.97 20.62 12.90
C ARG A 2 -2.02 20.48 14.42
N SER A 3 -1.59 19.34 14.96
CA SER A 3 -1.42 19.18 16.41
C SER A 3 -0.38 20.19 16.89
N GLY A 4 -0.77 21.00 17.86
CA GLY A 4 0.07 22.06 18.42
C GLY A 4 1.32 21.47 19.06
N ALA A 5 2.45 22.16 18.88
CA ALA A 5 3.68 21.82 19.58
C ALA A 5 3.49 21.99 21.10
N SER A 6 3.85 20.97 21.86
CA SER A 6 3.93 21.03 23.32
C SER A 6 5.36 21.42 23.69
N PHE A 7 5.52 22.38 24.60
CA PHE A 7 6.82 22.88 25.01
C PHE A 7 7.00 22.66 26.51
N SER A 8 8.14 22.10 26.90
CA SER A 8 8.60 22.02 28.27
C SER A 8 9.50 23.21 28.60
N TYR A 9 9.25 23.84 29.74
CA TYR A 9 9.94 25.06 30.17
C TYR A 9 10.77 24.78 31.42
N ALA A 10 11.97 25.36 31.48
CA ALA A 10 12.78 25.44 32.70
C ALA A 10 12.94 26.91 33.12
N ILE A 11 13.08 27.15 34.43
CA ILE A 11 13.31 28.47 34.98
C ILE A 11 14.81 28.71 35.04
N GLY A 12 15.27 29.79 34.39
CA GLY A 12 16.65 30.22 34.42
C GLY A 12 17.04 30.86 35.76
N PRO A 13 18.35 31.03 36.03
CA PRO A 13 18.84 31.69 37.24
C PRO A 13 18.43 33.17 37.36
N ASP A 14 17.95 33.77 36.28
CA ASP A 14 17.36 35.09 36.18
C ASP A 14 15.84 35.12 36.48
N GLY A 15 15.25 33.96 36.81
CA GLY A 15 13.83 33.80 37.11
C GLY A 15 12.92 33.79 35.87
N GLN A 16 13.48 33.83 34.66
CA GLN A 16 12.70 33.78 33.42
C GLN A 16 12.45 32.33 32.98
N ARG A 17 11.29 32.07 32.35
CA ARG A 17 10.97 30.75 31.79
C ARG A 17 11.51 30.63 30.38
N TYR A 18 12.35 29.61 30.16
CA TYR A 18 12.91 29.25 28.87
C TYR A 18 12.34 27.92 28.41
N ALA A 19 11.95 27.81 27.14
CA ALA A 19 11.59 26.53 26.54
C ALA A 19 12.87 25.70 26.34
N VAL A 20 13.01 24.61 27.10
CA VAL A 20 14.20 23.73 27.06
C VAL A 20 13.95 22.44 26.28
N GLY A 21 12.70 22.17 25.93
CA GLY A 21 12.32 21.04 25.09
C GLY A 21 10.96 21.30 24.46
N GLY A 22 10.69 20.68 23.31
CA GLY A 22 9.37 20.71 22.71
C GLY A 22 9.14 19.48 21.84
N GLU A 23 7.94 18.90 21.95
CA GLU A 23 7.48 17.80 21.12
C GLU A 23 6.42 18.32 20.14
N VAL A 24 6.53 17.89 18.88
CA VAL A 24 5.50 18.18 17.87
C VAL A 24 4.61 16.95 17.74
N GLY A 25 3.34 17.09 18.13
CA GLY A 25 2.37 16.04 17.90
C GLY A 25 2.24 15.77 16.41
N ILE A 26 2.55 14.56 15.96
CA ILE A 26 2.32 14.15 14.57
C ILE A 26 0.87 13.69 14.43
N ASP A 27 0.16 14.19 13.42
CA ASP A 27 -1.20 13.75 13.10
C ASP A 27 -1.16 12.27 12.67
N THR A 28 -1.56 11.39 13.58
CA THR A 28 -1.74 9.96 13.32
C THR A 28 -3.16 9.64 12.82
N SER A 29 -3.83 10.58 12.16
CA SER A 29 -5.11 10.29 11.53
C SER A 29 -4.89 9.48 10.24
N PRO A 30 -5.77 8.51 9.92
CA PRO A 30 -5.71 7.80 8.64
C PRO A 30 -5.80 8.79 7.46
N GLY A 31 -5.14 8.42 6.36
CA GLY A 31 -5.19 9.14 5.09
C GLY A 31 -6.55 8.99 4.40
N ARG A 32 -6.73 9.65 3.25
CA ARG A 32 -8.00 9.57 2.50
C ARG A 32 -8.17 8.20 1.85
N SER A 33 -7.06 7.53 1.53
CA SER A 33 -7.03 6.13 1.12
C SER A 33 -6.17 5.27 2.07
N PRO A 34 -6.37 3.94 2.08
CA PRO A 34 -5.59 3.02 2.89
C PRO A 34 -4.18 2.86 2.30
N GLU A 35 -3.96 3.09 1.00
CA GLU A 35 -2.59 3.21 0.45
C GLU A 35 -1.87 4.42 1.01
N GLU A 36 -2.51 5.60 1.00
CA GLU A 36 -1.94 6.82 1.59
C GLU A 36 -1.70 6.65 3.09
N THR A 37 -2.58 5.94 3.79
CA THR A 37 -2.43 5.63 5.21
C THR A 37 -1.21 4.75 5.46
N LEU A 38 -0.95 3.77 4.60
CA LEU A 38 0.21 2.88 4.70
C LEU A 38 1.52 3.65 4.44
N ASP A 39 1.57 4.50 3.40
CA ASP A 39 2.72 5.38 3.13
C ASP A 39 2.98 6.34 4.29
N LYS A 40 1.93 7.00 4.79
CA LYS A 40 2.00 7.93 5.92
C LYS A 40 2.51 7.21 7.17
N ALA A 41 1.97 6.04 7.50
CA ALA A 41 2.39 5.24 8.64
C ALA A 41 3.87 4.81 8.52
N ALA A 42 4.30 4.38 7.34
CA ALA A 42 5.69 4.01 7.09
C ALA A 42 6.65 5.20 7.31
N ARG A 43 6.29 6.39 6.80
CA ARG A 43 7.08 7.61 6.97
C ARG A 43 7.15 8.05 8.44
N ILE A 44 6.04 8.00 9.16
CA ILE A 44 5.99 8.35 10.60
C ILE A 44 6.86 7.38 11.41
N ARG A 45 6.76 6.07 11.17
CA ARG A 45 7.57 5.06 11.85
C ARG A 45 9.07 5.27 11.58
N ALA A 46 9.44 5.50 10.33
CA ALA A 46 10.83 5.73 9.95
C ALA A 46 11.39 7.01 10.58
N ALA A 47 10.63 8.10 10.60
CA ALA A 47 11.05 9.35 11.21
C ALA A 47 11.24 9.22 12.73
N ALA A 48 10.31 8.54 13.41
CA ALA A 48 10.40 8.33 14.86
C ALA A 48 11.58 7.42 15.26
N LEU A 49 11.93 6.43 14.44
CA LEU A 49 13.07 5.53 14.70
C LEU A 49 14.38 6.01 14.06
N ALA A 50 14.41 7.18 13.43
CA ALA A 50 15.60 7.71 12.76
C ALA A 50 16.74 8.14 13.71
N PRO A 51 16.48 8.71 14.90
CA PRO A 51 17.55 9.07 15.83
C PRO A 51 18.33 7.86 16.34
N ALA A 52 19.63 8.03 16.62
CA ALA A 52 20.49 6.98 17.16
C ALA A 52 20.04 6.49 18.56
N ASP A 53 19.41 7.36 19.35
CA ASP A 53 18.77 7.03 20.63
C ASP A 53 17.32 7.56 20.61
N PRO A 54 16.33 6.73 20.26
CA PRO A 54 14.94 7.15 20.20
C PRO A 54 14.36 7.29 21.60
N SER A 55 13.76 8.47 21.87
CA SER A 55 13.12 8.75 23.15
C SER A 55 11.92 7.80 23.40
N PRO A 56 11.45 7.66 24.65
CA PRO A 56 10.23 6.91 24.94
C PRO A 56 9.02 7.39 24.12
N GLN A 57 8.93 8.70 23.86
CA GLN A 57 7.89 9.32 23.05
C GLN A 57 7.96 8.85 21.59
N ASP A 58 9.16 8.87 21.00
CA ASP A 58 9.37 8.44 19.61
C ASP A 58 9.00 6.96 19.42
N ARG A 59 9.37 6.11 20.38
CA ARG A 59 8.97 4.70 20.36
C ARG A 59 7.46 4.52 20.43
N GLN A 60 6.76 5.35 21.22
CA GLN A 60 5.30 5.33 21.28
C GLN A 60 4.68 5.75 19.92
N VAL A 61 5.21 6.80 19.28
CA VAL A 61 4.75 7.24 17.96
C VAL A 61 4.98 6.15 16.91
N ALA A 62 6.14 5.48 16.93
CA ALA A 62 6.42 4.35 16.05
C ALA A 62 5.45 3.16 16.26
N ALA A 63 5.08 2.88 17.50
CA ALA A 63 4.09 1.85 17.82
C ALA A 63 2.68 2.23 17.31
N MET A 64 2.28 3.50 17.46
CA MET A 64 1.03 4.01 16.91
C MET A 64 0.99 3.89 15.38
N ALA A 65 2.06 4.28 14.70
CA ALA A 65 2.19 4.16 13.25
C ALA A 65 2.11 2.69 12.79
N THR A 66 2.70 1.76 13.55
CA THR A 66 2.61 0.32 13.25
C THR A 66 1.17 -0.18 13.31
N ARG A 67 0.38 0.24 14.30
CA ARG A 67 -1.05 -0.10 14.38
C ARG A 67 -1.84 0.44 13.18
N MET A 68 -1.57 1.68 12.79
CA MET A 68 -2.19 2.30 11.63
C MET A 68 -1.87 1.54 10.32
N ALA A 69 -0.62 1.14 10.13
CA ALA A 69 -0.22 0.34 8.96
C ALA A 69 -0.94 -1.01 8.91
N MET A 70 -1.10 -1.68 10.06
CA MET A 70 -1.85 -2.94 10.14
C MET A 70 -3.32 -2.72 9.74
N GLN A 71 -3.99 -1.71 10.28
CA GLN A 71 -5.38 -1.39 9.92
C GLN A 71 -5.54 -1.10 8.42
N ALA A 72 -4.68 -0.25 7.88
CA ALA A 72 -4.69 0.09 6.46
C ALA A 72 -4.44 -1.13 5.54
N SER A 73 -3.56 -2.05 5.95
CA SER A 73 -3.28 -3.27 5.19
C SER A 73 -4.49 -4.20 5.12
N MET A 74 -5.26 -4.32 6.22
CA MET A 74 -6.50 -5.09 6.25
C MET A 74 -7.57 -4.45 5.37
N GLU A 75 -7.74 -3.13 5.46
CA GLU A 75 -8.66 -2.37 4.60
C GLU A 75 -8.31 -2.51 3.12
N LEU A 76 -7.02 -2.52 2.77
CA LEU A 76 -6.57 -2.74 1.39
C LEU A 76 -6.93 -4.13 0.86
N ALA A 77 -6.78 -5.15 1.71
CA ALA A 77 -7.17 -6.52 1.34
C ALA A 77 -8.68 -6.57 1.04
N LEU A 78 -9.51 -6.06 1.95
CA LEU A 78 -10.97 -5.99 1.79
C LEU A 78 -11.40 -5.24 0.52
N ARG A 79 -10.67 -4.18 0.13
CA ARG A 79 -10.99 -3.37 -1.04
C ARG A 79 -10.61 -4.02 -2.37
N ARG A 80 -9.54 -4.83 -2.39
CA ARG A 80 -9.13 -5.61 -3.57
C ARG A 80 -10.18 -6.65 -3.93
N ASP A 81 -10.74 -7.34 -2.94
CA ASP A 81 -11.82 -8.31 -3.15
C ASP A 81 -13.08 -7.66 -3.77
N GLY A 82 -13.41 -6.42 -3.39
CA GLY A 82 -14.59 -5.71 -3.92
C GLY A 82 -14.43 -5.10 -5.32
N THR A 83 -13.19 -4.86 -5.78
CA THR A 83 -12.91 -4.19 -7.08
C THR A 83 -12.44 -5.14 -8.17
N ALA A 84 -11.84 -6.28 -7.82
CA ALA A 84 -11.37 -7.28 -8.79
C ALA A 84 -12.52 -7.98 -9.55
N GLY A 85 -13.74 -7.98 -9.01
CA GLY A 85 -14.91 -8.62 -9.62
C GLY A 85 -15.45 -7.93 -10.88
N THR A 86 -15.13 -6.64 -11.11
CA THR A 86 -15.74 -5.87 -12.22
C THR A 86 -14.84 -5.73 -13.44
N THR A 87 -13.50 -5.72 -13.28
CA THR A 87 -12.56 -5.50 -14.39
C THR A 87 -12.10 -6.80 -15.06
N ALA A 88 -11.99 -7.91 -14.31
CA ALA A 88 -11.53 -9.19 -14.86
C ALA A 88 -12.57 -9.86 -15.80
N ALA A 89 -13.86 -9.58 -15.63
CA ALA A 89 -14.93 -10.13 -16.47
C ALA A 89 -15.04 -9.45 -17.86
N ALA A 90 -14.52 -8.22 -18.00
CA ALA A 90 -14.54 -7.48 -19.26
C ALA A 90 -13.37 -7.88 -20.18
N ASP A 91 -12.18 -8.06 -19.60
CA ASP A 91 -10.96 -8.42 -20.34
C ASP A 91 -11.01 -9.86 -20.90
N SER A 92 -11.54 -10.79 -20.10
CA SER A 92 -11.72 -12.19 -20.49
C SER A 92 -12.76 -12.41 -21.61
N ARG A 93 -13.75 -11.51 -21.75
CA ARG A 93 -14.76 -11.58 -22.83
C ARG A 93 -14.25 -11.04 -24.16
N ALA A 94 -13.34 -10.06 -24.12
CA ALA A 94 -12.70 -9.51 -25.32
C ALA A 94 -11.64 -10.47 -25.90
N ALA A 95 -10.83 -11.11 -25.04
CA ALA A 95 -9.84 -12.10 -25.47
C ALA A 95 -10.46 -13.39 -26.05
N GLY A 96 -11.63 -13.80 -25.55
CA GLY A 96 -12.37 -14.95 -26.06
C GLY A 96 -13.03 -14.72 -27.44
N ALA A 97 -13.35 -13.48 -27.79
CA ALA A 97 -13.97 -13.16 -29.08
C ALA A 97 -12.96 -13.24 -30.24
N THR A 98 -11.70 -12.88 -30.01
CA THR A 98 -10.65 -12.88 -31.04
C THR A 98 -10.17 -14.29 -31.38
N THR A 99 -10.09 -15.19 -30.39
CA THR A 99 -9.75 -16.60 -30.62
C THR A 99 -10.87 -17.34 -31.36
N VAL A 100 -12.12 -16.94 -31.16
CA VAL A 100 -13.28 -17.50 -31.88
C VAL A 100 -13.30 -17.18 -33.37
N ALA A 101 -12.95 -15.94 -33.72
CA ALA A 101 -12.85 -15.54 -35.13
C ALA A 101 -11.68 -16.22 -35.86
N ALA A 102 -10.58 -16.51 -35.17
CA ALA A 102 -9.40 -17.14 -35.76
C ALA A 102 -9.63 -18.61 -36.15
N TYR A 103 -10.40 -19.38 -35.35
CA TYR A 103 -10.72 -20.76 -35.72
C TYR A 103 -11.83 -20.86 -36.79
N ALA A 104 -12.71 -19.87 -36.88
CA ALA A 104 -13.77 -19.86 -37.89
C ALA A 104 -13.23 -19.60 -39.31
N GLY A 105 -12.08 -18.92 -39.43
CA GLY A 105 -11.43 -18.65 -40.72
C GLY A 105 -10.69 -19.84 -41.33
N VAL A 106 -10.19 -20.78 -40.52
CA VAL A 106 -9.42 -21.95 -40.99
C VAL A 106 -10.32 -23.12 -41.41
N ALA A 107 -11.55 -23.22 -40.88
CA ALA A 107 -12.48 -24.30 -41.23
C ALA A 107 -13.06 -24.20 -42.65
N ALA A 108 -12.89 -23.06 -43.32
CA ALA A 108 -13.40 -22.82 -44.68
C ALA A 108 -12.37 -23.04 -45.80
N THR A 109 -11.11 -23.36 -45.47
CA THR A 109 -10.04 -23.53 -46.47
C THR A 109 -9.18 -24.76 -46.19
N GLY A 110 -9.30 -25.78 -47.05
CA GLY A 110 -8.42 -26.96 -47.09
C GLY A 110 -9.02 -28.15 -46.35
N GLY A 111 -9.48 -29.23 -46.98
CA GLY A 111 -9.00 -29.77 -48.24
C GLY A 111 -7.63 -30.41 -48.04
N GLU A 112 -7.63 -31.74 -47.96
CA GLU A 112 -6.48 -32.66 -48.09
C GLU A 112 -5.50 -32.84 -46.91
N ALA A 113 -5.42 -34.09 -46.44
CA ALA A 113 -4.37 -34.70 -45.60
C ALA A 113 -3.05 -34.86 -46.42
N PRO A 114 -1.88 -35.34 -45.91
CA PRO A 114 -1.74 -36.35 -44.85
C PRO A 114 -0.59 -36.21 -43.82
N ALA A 115 -0.85 -36.88 -42.69
CA ALA A 115 0.04 -37.59 -41.76
C ALA A 115 1.57 -37.34 -41.81
N ALA A 116 2.10 -36.85 -40.69
CA ALA A 116 3.45 -37.16 -40.23
C ALA A 116 3.40 -37.45 -38.72
N ALA A 117 3.69 -38.69 -38.36
CA ALA A 117 3.78 -39.16 -36.99
C ALA A 117 4.97 -38.49 -36.28
N ILE A 118 4.72 -37.87 -35.13
CA ILE A 118 5.77 -37.37 -34.24
C ILE A 118 5.92 -38.41 -33.13
N ASP A 119 7.06 -39.09 -33.11
CA ASP A 119 7.43 -40.03 -32.05
C ASP A 119 8.13 -39.26 -30.92
N LEU A 120 7.67 -39.42 -29.67
CA LEU A 120 7.97 -38.54 -28.52
C LEU A 120 8.64 -39.29 -27.36
N PHE A 121 9.37 -40.38 -27.60
CA PHE A 121 10.18 -40.99 -26.55
C PHE A 121 11.58 -41.35 -27.07
N ALA A 122 12.56 -40.50 -26.73
CA ALA A 122 13.98 -40.79 -26.69
C ALA A 122 14.60 -40.09 -25.47
#